data_AF-A0A6A9JTW0-F1
#
_entry.id   AF-A0A6A9JTW0-F1
#
_cell.length_a   1.000
_cell.length_b   1.000
_cell.length_c   1.000
_cell.angle_alpha   90.00
_cell.angle_beta   90.00
_cell.angle_gamma   90.00
#
_symmetry.space_group_name_H-M   'P 1'
#
loop_
_entity.id
_entity.type
_entity.pdbx_description
1 polymer ?
#
loop_
_entity_poly.entity_id
_entity_poly.type
_entity_poly.pdbx_seq_one_letter_code
_entity_poly.pdbx_strand_id
1 'polypeptide(L)'
;MPEGSAGPFPQAYLEQPLSSAFRQAWQEWLEAWGALDRDAQDVARMVERALELSTRITRRLWRSAFASVGDAAGMQVKAMVYAFVALVDETLVFSAWPGQGAWQDKPLESHLYGSRQAGEYLPLAIKRLLDERAPASRDLANVYLQCLILGFRGRLRGPRGEALHEKWRQALFAFAWQREADAADLGRRLEQPAAAPPRRLPVRAALPDGFRLGLAVLGLVLLMSGIGHLFWRDIQHEMAAVTHLADPEQAP
;
A
#
# COMPACT_ATOMS: atom_id res chain seq x y z
N MET A 1 -4.33 -19.04 30.54
CA MET A 1 -3.72 -18.11 29.57
C MET A 1 -3.31 -18.94 28.35
N PRO A 2 -3.91 -18.78 27.17
CA PRO A 2 -3.41 -19.46 25.99
C PRO A 2 -2.42 -18.56 25.25
N GLU A 3 -1.30 -19.18 24.95
CA GLU A 3 -0.15 -18.63 24.24
C GLU A 3 -0.55 -18.16 22.85
N GLY A 4 0.03 -17.04 22.44
CA GLY A 4 -0.14 -16.47 21.12
C GLY A 4 0.28 -17.47 20.06
N SER A 5 -0.69 -17.89 19.25
CA SER A 5 -0.46 -18.59 17.99
C SER A 5 0.40 -17.71 17.07
N ALA A 6 1.71 -17.89 17.13
CA ALA A 6 2.60 -17.44 16.08
C ALA A 6 2.11 -18.08 14.77
N GLY A 7 1.70 -17.26 13.81
CA GLY A 7 1.33 -17.76 12.49
C GLY A 7 2.48 -18.56 11.86
N PRO A 8 2.21 -19.37 10.82
CA PRO A 8 3.21 -20.24 10.18
C PRO A 8 4.33 -19.50 9.43
N PHE A 9 4.40 -18.17 9.55
CA PHE A 9 5.40 -17.32 8.91
C PHE A 9 6.47 -16.95 9.94
N PRO A 10 7.75 -17.30 9.72
CA PRO A 10 8.83 -16.96 10.63
C PRO A 10 8.90 -15.45 10.91
N GLN A 11 9.28 -15.06 12.14
CA GLN A 11 9.53 -13.67 12.54
C GLN A 11 10.42 -12.88 11.57
N ALA A 12 11.28 -13.55 10.79
CA ALA A 12 12.06 -12.98 9.70
C ALA A 12 11.23 -12.19 8.65
N TYR A 13 9.93 -12.46 8.49
CA TYR A 13 9.06 -11.66 7.61
C TYR A 13 8.78 -10.25 8.17
N LEU A 14 8.87 -10.06 9.48
CA LEU A 14 8.64 -8.78 10.15
C LEU A 14 9.88 -7.89 10.17
N GLU A 15 11.08 -8.43 9.91
CA GLU A 15 12.37 -7.71 9.95
C GLU A 15 12.82 -7.16 8.58
N GLN A 16 11.93 -7.13 7.58
CA GLN A 16 12.25 -6.73 6.20
C GLN A 16 11.45 -5.49 5.76
N PRO A 17 11.79 -4.29 6.30
CA PRO A 17 11.07 -3.05 6.03
C PRO A 17 11.07 -2.66 4.54
N LEU A 18 12.17 -2.86 3.81
CA LEU A 18 12.25 -2.53 2.38
C LEU A 18 11.35 -3.45 1.56
N SER A 19 11.43 -4.76 1.78
CA SER A 19 10.57 -5.75 1.11
C SER A 19 9.08 -5.46 1.34
N SER A 20 8.69 -5.14 2.57
CA SER A 20 7.29 -4.85 2.90
C SER A 20 6.81 -3.54 2.26
N ALA A 21 7.63 -2.48 2.28
CA ALA A 21 7.33 -1.21 1.64
C ALA A 21 7.22 -1.34 0.12
N PHE A 22 8.14 -2.08 -0.51
CA PHE A 22 8.12 -2.37 -1.94
C PHE A 22 6.84 -3.10 -2.34
N ARG A 23 6.47 -4.16 -1.62
CA ARG A 23 5.24 -4.93 -1.87
C ARG A 23 4.00 -4.05 -1.78
N GLN A 24 3.91 -3.24 -0.74
CA GLN A 24 2.78 -2.34 -0.55
C GLN A 24 2.67 -1.33 -1.69
N ALA A 25 3.78 -0.71 -2.10
CA ALA A 25 3.80 0.21 -3.23
C ALA A 25 3.43 -0.46 -4.56
N TRP A 26 3.88 -1.70 -4.77
CA TRP A 26 3.52 -2.48 -5.95
C TRP A 26 2.04 -2.83 -6.01
N GLN A 27 1.45 -3.24 -4.89
CA GLN A 27 0.01 -3.50 -4.78
C GLN A 27 -0.82 -2.23 -5.03
N GLU A 28 -0.45 -1.11 -4.39
CA GLU A 28 -1.10 0.19 -4.61
C GLU A 28 -1.01 0.62 -6.08
N TRP A 29 0.15 0.40 -6.72
CA TRP A 29 0.34 0.71 -8.13
C TRP A 29 -0.49 -0.18 -9.04
N LEU A 30 -0.53 -1.49 -8.81
CA LEU A 30 -1.35 -2.43 -9.58
C LEU A 30 -2.84 -2.11 -9.48
N GLU A 31 -3.33 -1.81 -8.28
CA GLU A 31 -4.73 -1.41 -8.05
C GLU A 31 -5.06 -0.13 -8.81
N ALA A 32 -4.22 0.89 -8.66
CA ALA A 32 -4.44 2.18 -9.30
C ALA A 32 -4.29 2.10 -10.84
N TRP A 33 -3.37 1.28 -11.34
CA TRP A 33 -3.20 0.98 -12.77
C TRP A 33 -4.39 0.19 -13.33
N GLY A 34 -4.93 -0.77 -12.56
CA GLY A 34 -6.11 -1.55 -12.93
C GLY A 34 -7.39 -0.72 -12.97
N ALA A 35 -7.47 0.34 -12.15
CA ALA A 35 -8.62 1.25 -12.09
C ALA A 35 -8.61 2.35 -13.16
N LEU A 36 -7.52 2.51 -13.92
CA LEU A 36 -7.47 3.47 -15.02
C LEU A 36 -8.41 3.03 -16.15
N ASP A 37 -9.29 3.93 -16.56
CA ASP A 37 -10.13 3.75 -17.73
C ASP A 37 -9.26 3.70 -18.99
N ARG A 38 -9.34 2.57 -19.71
CA ARG A 38 -8.56 2.28 -20.92
C ARG A 38 -9.36 2.58 -22.20
N ASP A 39 -10.61 3.00 -22.09
CA ASP A 39 -11.48 3.39 -23.21
C ASP A 39 -11.23 4.84 -23.68
N ALA A 40 -10.12 5.44 -23.25
CA ALA A 40 -9.78 6.80 -23.57
C ALA A 40 -9.50 6.96 -25.08
N GLN A 41 -10.39 7.66 -25.77
CA GLN A 41 -10.17 8.27 -27.10
C GLN A 41 -8.95 9.24 -27.13
N ASP A 42 -8.31 9.48 -25.98
CA ASP A 42 -7.13 10.32 -25.79
C ASP A 42 -5.99 9.52 -25.13
N VAL A 43 -5.13 8.93 -25.96
CA VAL A 43 -3.95 8.16 -25.55
C VAL A 43 -2.96 9.03 -24.76
N ALA A 44 -2.80 10.30 -25.15
CA ALA A 44 -1.83 11.20 -24.52
C ALA A 44 -2.20 11.47 -23.06
N ARG A 45 -3.48 11.75 -22.78
CA ARG A 45 -3.99 11.91 -21.42
C ARG A 45 -3.82 10.64 -20.59
N MET A 46 -4.02 9.47 -21.17
CA MET A 46 -3.83 8.19 -20.45
C MET A 46 -2.36 7.97 -20.06
N VAL A 47 -1.42 8.27 -20.96
CA VAL A 47 0.03 8.21 -20.69
C VAL A 47 0.41 9.19 -19.58
N GLU A 48 -0.11 10.42 -19.62
CA GLU A 48 0.10 11.42 -18.57
C GLU A 48 -0.41 10.92 -17.21
N ARG A 49 -1.61 10.34 -17.15
CA ARG A 49 -2.17 9.75 -15.92
C ARG A 49 -1.34 8.59 -15.39
N ALA A 50 -0.87 7.69 -16.27
CA ALA A 50 0.01 6.60 -15.88
C ALA A 50 1.34 7.12 -15.30
N LEU A 51 1.90 8.18 -15.88
CA LEU A 51 3.12 8.82 -15.41
C LEU A 51 2.92 9.52 -14.06
N GLU A 52 1.85 10.30 -13.90
CA GLU A 52 1.48 10.98 -12.65
C GLU A 52 1.32 9.98 -11.51
N LEU A 53 0.53 8.92 -11.74
CA LEU A 53 0.27 7.85 -10.79
C LEU A 53 1.55 7.17 -10.37
N SER A 54 2.37 6.75 -11.33
CA SER A 54 3.62 6.04 -11.06
C SER A 54 4.60 6.92 -10.30
N THR A 55 4.75 8.18 -10.72
CA THR A 55 5.61 9.17 -10.05
C THR A 55 5.18 9.41 -8.61
N ARG A 56 3.87 9.55 -8.36
CA ARG A 56 3.32 9.76 -7.01
C ARG A 56 3.63 8.59 -6.09
N ILE A 57 3.42 7.36 -6.56
CA ILE A 57 3.67 6.14 -5.77
C ILE A 57 5.17 5.97 -5.51
N THR A 58 6.03 6.18 -6.52
CA THR A 58 7.50 6.16 -6.35
C THR A 58 7.96 7.16 -5.29
N ARG A 59 7.44 8.40 -5.30
CA ARG A 59 7.77 9.42 -4.28
C ARG A 59 7.25 9.04 -2.89
N ARG A 60 6.10 8.36 -2.80
CA ARG A 60 5.57 7.85 -1.52
C ARG A 60 6.45 6.73 -0.98
N LEU A 61 6.82 5.76 -1.83
CA LEU A 61 7.72 4.66 -1.49
C LEU A 61 9.04 5.17 -0.95
N TRP A 62 9.65 6.17 -1.62
CA TRP A 62 10.86 6.83 -1.12
C TRP A 62 10.68 7.34 0.30
N ARG A 63 9.63 8.16 0.53
CA ARG A 63 9.39 8.79 1.84
C ARG A 63 9.11 7.77 2.94
N SER A 64 8.26 6.78 2.68
CA SER A 64 7.88 5.79 3.69
C SER A 64 9.04 4.86 4.03
N ALA A 65 9.77 4.38 3.02
CA ALA A 65 10.91 3.50 3.26
C ALA A 65 12.05 4.24 3.98
N PHE A 66 12.39 5.46 3.51
CA PHE A 66 13.43 6.26 4.15
C PHE A 66 13.11 6.58 5.62
N ALA A 67 11.86 6.91 5.94
CA ALA A 67 11.42 7.13 7.31
C ALA A 67 11.51 5.86 8.20
N SER A 68 11.41 4.67 7.62
CA SER A 68 11.45 3.40 8.36
C SER A 68 12.86 2.90 8.70
N VAL A 69 13.87 3.21 7.88
CA VAL A 69 15.24 2.67 8.04
C VAL A 69 16.30 3.73 8.33
N GLY A 70 16.01 5.02 8.11
CA GLY A 70 16.95 6.12 8.33
C GLY A 70 18.13 6.16 7.35
N ASP A 71 19.11 7.03 7.63
CA ASP A 71 20.23 7.34 6.72
C ASP A 71 21.17 6.15 6.45
N ALA A 72 21.36 5.28 7.45
CA ALA A 72 22.29 4.15 7.36
C ALA A 72 21.97 3.18 6.22
N ALA A 73 20.70 3.09 5.82
CA ALA A 73 20.24 2.26 4.70
C ALA A 73 19.81 3.09 3.47
N GLY A 74 20.16 4.38 3.40
CA GLY A 74 19.74 5.27 2.32
C GLY A 74 20.13 4.78 0.91
N MET A 75 21.27 4.10 0.78
CA MET A 75 21.67 3.48 -0.50
C MET A 75 20.75 2.31 -0.90
N GLN A 76 20.32 1.50 0.07
CA GLN A 76 19.39 0.39 -0.17
C GLN A 76 17.99 0.91 -0.53
N VAL A 77 17.55 2.00 0.11
CA VAL A 77 16.29 2.68 -0.25
C VAL A 77 16.34 3.20 -1.70
N LYS A 78 17.43 3.85 -2.10
CA LYS A 78 17.65 4.28 -3.50
C LYS A 78 17.57 3.09 -4.47
N ALA A 79 18.26 2.01 -4.14
CA ALA A 79 18.27 0.81 -4.97
C ALA A 79 16.88 0.16 -5.10
N MET A 80 16.13 0.07 -4.00
CA MET A 80 14.75 -0.43 -3.99
C MET A 80 13.82 0.45 -4.84
N VAL A 81 13.90 1.78 -4.69
CA VAL A 81 13.06 2.71 -5.46
C VAL A 81 13.39 2.64 -6.95
N TYR A 82 14.67 2.52 -7.31
CA TYR A 82 15.06 2.33 -8.71
C TYR A 82 14.54 0.99 -9.26
N ALA A 83 14.63 -0.10 -8.47
CA ALA A 83 14.08 -1.40 -8.86
C ALA A 83 12.56 -1.37 -9.08
N PHE A 84 11.83 -0.59 -8.27
CA PHE A 84 10.39 -0.35 -8.47
C PHE A 84 10.12 0.36 -9.80
N VAL A 85 10.86 1.43 -10.11
CA VAL A 85 10.73 2.15 -11.39
C VAL A 85 11.03 1.22 -12.56
N ALA A 86 12.11 0.42 -12.47
CA ALA A 86 12.47 -0.55 -13.50
C ALA A 86 11.37 -1.60 -13.74
N LEU A 87 10.71 -2.08 -12.67
CA LEU A 87 9.61 -3.04 -12.77
C LEU A 87 8.34 -2.41 -13.38
N VAL A 88 8.02 -1.17 -13.01
CA VAL A 88 6.89 -0.42 -13.61
C VAL A 88 7.11 -0.23 -15.10
N ASP A 89 8.31 0.21 -15.49
CA ASP A 89 8.66 0.41 -16.90
C ASP A 89 8.61 -0.88 -17.69
N GLU A 90 9.18 -1.97 -17.18
CA GLU A 90 9.06 -3.29 -17.80
C GLU A 90 7.59 -3.69 -17.97
N THR A 91 6.76 -3.49 -16.94
CA THR A 91 5.34 -3.87 -17.00
C THR A 91 4.57 -3.08 -18.04
N LEU A 92 4.79 -1.77 -18.14
CA LEU A 92 4.09 -0.91 -19.09
C LEU A 92 4.64 -1.03 -20.51
N VAL A 93 5.94 -1.32 -20.70
CA VAL A 93 6.52 -1.57 -22.02
C VAL A 93 6.07 -2.91 -22.60
N PHE A 94 5.82 -3.93 -21.77
CA PHE A 94 5.49 -5.28 -22.24
C PHE A 94 4.01 -5.68 -22.05
N SER A 95 3.15 -4.74 -21.61
CA SER A 95 1.69 -4.95 -21.59
C SER A 95 1.02 -4.34 -22.82
N ALA A 96 -0.10 -4.93 -23.23
CA ALA A 96 -0.91 -4.39 -24.31
C ALA A 96 -1.84 -3.29 -23.77
N TRP A 97 -1.57 -2.03 -24.14
CA TRP A 97 -2.42 -0.87 -23.84
C TRP A 97 -2.17 0.26 -24.85
N PRO A 98 -3.12 1.18 -25.07
CA PRO A 98 -2.99 2.17 -26.15
C PRO A 98 -1.77 3.10 -26.06
N GLY A 99 -1.24 3.37 -24.86
CA GLY A 99 -0.09 4.25 -24.66
C GLY A 99 1.28 3.55 -24.64
N GLN A 100 1.34 2.24 -24.93
CA GLN A 100 2.56 1.44 -24.86
C GLN A 100 3.72 2.05 -25.68
N GLY A 101 3.45 2.51 -26.90
CA GLY A 101 4.48 3.12 -27.77
C GLY A 101 5.05 4.41 -27.18
N ALA A 102 4.18 5.33 -26.75
CA ALA A 102 4.60 6.58 -26.12
C ALA A 102 5.39 6.33 -24.82
N TRP A 103 5.01 5.32 -24.05
CA TRP A 103 5.75 4.91 -22.85
C TRP A 103 7.11 4.31 -23.19
N GLN A 104 7.19 3.51 -24.26
CA GLN A 104 8.46 2.99 -24.75
C GLN A 104 9.39 4.14 -25.13
N ASP A 105 8.89 5.21 -25.76
CA ASP A 105 9.68 6.39 -26.14
C ASP A 105 10.15 7.21 -24.94
N LYS A 106 9.35 7.34 -23.90
CA LYS A 106 9.72 8.10 -22.70
C LYS A 106 9.23 7.41 -21.42
N PRO A 107 9.95 6.38 -20.94
CA PRO A 107 9.56 5.62 -19.76
C PRO A 107 9.73 6.44 -18.48
N LEU A 108 9.17 5.95 -17.37
CA LEU A 108 9.25 6.60 -16.05
C LEU A 108 10.71 6.85 -15.63
N GLU A 109 11.62 5.90 -15.90
CA GLU A 109 13.05 6.07 -15.66
C GLU A 109 13.60 7.34 -16.33
N SER A 110 13.21 7.62 -17.57
CA SER A 110 13.66 8.83 -18.28
C SER A 110 13.16 10.10 -17.64
N HIS A 111 11.94 10.09 -17.13
CA HIS A 111 11.36 11.23 -16.43
C HIS A 111 12.00 11.49 -15.06
N LEU A 112 12.41 10.44 -14.34
CA LEU A 112 12.95 10.57 -12.99
C LEU A 112 14.49 10.68 -12.94
N TYR A 113 15.19 10.00 -13.84
CA TYR A 113 16.64 9.84 -13.82
C TYR A 113 17.34 10.33 -15.09
N GLY A 114 16.61 10.68 -16.15
CA GLY A 114 17.20 11.07 -17.42
C GLY A 114 17.91 9.93 -18.16
N SER A 115 17.61 8.67 -17.81
CA SER A 115 18.22 7.47 -18.41
C SER A 115 17.17 6.49 -18.94
N ARG A 116 17.63 5.51 -19.73
CA ARG A 116 16.84 4.41 -20.31
C ARG A 116 17.59 3.09 -20.17
N GLN A 117 18.13 2.83 -18.98
CA GLN A 117 19.04 1.72 -18.70
C GLN A 117 18.49 0.75 -17.63
N ALA A 118 17.24 0.90 -17.20
CA ALA A 118 16.62 0.06 -16.18
C ALA A 118 16.73 -1.45 -16.49
N GLY A 119 16.53 -1.83 -17.76
CA GLY A 119 16.63 -3.22 -18.23
C GLY A 119 18.04 -3.83 -18.09
N GLU A 120 19.08 -2.99 -18.04
CA GLU A 120 20.48 -3.39 -17.88
C GLU A 120 20.96 -3.25 -16.43
N TYR A 121 20.55 -2.19 -15.75
CA TYR A 121 21.02 -1.83 -14.43
C TYR A 121 20.53 -2.78 -13.34
N LEU A 122 19.24 -3.16 -13.33
CA LEU A 122 18.71 -4.03 -12.29
C LEU A 122 19.38 -5.42 -12.29
N PRO A 123 19.56 -6.10 -13.44
CA PRO A 123 20.35 -7.34 -13.53
C PRO A 123 21.80 -7.18 -13.03
N LEU A 124 22.44 -6.04 -13.34
CA LEU A 124 23.79 -5.76 -12.84
C LEU A 124 23.81 -5.56 -11.32
N ALA A 125 22.81 -4.87 -10.77
CA ALA A 125 22.65 -4.66 -9.33
C ALA A 125 22.39 -6.00 -8.58
N ILE A 126 21.58 -6.88 -9.16
CA ILE A 126 21.37 -8.25 -8.65
C ILE A 126 22.68 -9.01 -8.60
N LYS A 127 23.44 -9.00 -9.70
CA LYS A 127 24.74 -9.68 -9.78
C LYS A 127 25.69 -9.16 -8.69
N ARG A 128 25.85 -7.84 -8.57
CA ARG A 128 26.71 -7.22 -7.55
C ARG A 128 26.31 -7.63 -6.13
N LEU A 129 25.02 -7.58 -5.82
CA LEU A 129 24.52 -7.98 -4.50
C LEU A 129 24.83 -9.45 -4.20
N LEU A 130 24.64 -10.35 -5.18
CA LEU A 130 24.92 -11.78 -5.02
C LEU A 130 26.41 -12.12 -4.97
N ASP A 131 27.26 -11.27 -5.55
CA ASP A 131 28.72 -11.37 -5.48
C ASP A 131 29.24 -10.86 -4.12
N GLU A 132 28.74 -9.72 -3.64
CA GLU A 132 29.14 -9.11 -2.35
C GLU A 132 28.62 -9.89 -1.13
N ARG A 133 27.40 -10.42 -1.18
CA ARG A 133 26.72 -11.18 -0.11
C ARG A 133 26.77 -10.52 1.27
N ALA A 134 26.78 -9.18 1.32
CA ALA A 134 26.82 -8.44 2.58
C ALA A 134 25.55 -8.72 3.43
N PRO A 135 25.64 -9.18 4.68
CA PRO A 135 24.48 -9.57 5.49
C PRO A 135 23.40 -8.48 5.63
N ALA A 136 23.80 -7.21 5.62
CA ALA A 136 22.89 -6.07 5.69
C ALA A 136 22.03 -5.85 4.43
N SER A 137 22.34 -6.53 3.32
CA SER A 137 21.64 -6.41 2.03
C SER A 137 20.56 -7.47 1.82
N ARG A 138 20.29 -8.33 2.81
CA ARG A 138 19.31 -9.42 2.71
C ARG A 138 17.89 -8.94 2.38
N ASP A 139 17.49 -7.82 2.98
CA ASP A 139 16.17 -7.22 2.71
C ASP A 139 16.08 -6.71 1.26
N LEU A 140 17.14 -6.01 0.79
CA LEU A 140 17.25 -5.60 -0.61
C LEU A 140 17.27 -6.78 -1.59
N ALA A 141 17.91 -7.90 -1.20
CA ALA A 141 17.88 -9.13 -1.99
C ALA A 141 16.45 -9.67 -2.18
N ASN A 142 15.62 -9.55 -1.14
CA ASN A 142 14.21 -9.90 -1.23
C ASN A 142 13.43 -8.96 -2.15
N VAL A 143 13.72 -7.65 -2.13
CA VAL A 143 13.16 -6.70 -3.11
C VAL A 143 13.48 -7.12 -4.54
N TYR A 144 14.74 -7.48 -4.82
CA TYR A 144 15.13 -7.94 -6.15
C TYR A 144 14.49 -9.28 -6.52
N LEU A 145 14.36 -10.21 -5.57
CA LEU A 145 13.64 -11.45 -5.81
C LEU A 145 12.19 -11.17 -6.21
N GLN A 146 11.51 -10.26 -5.51
CA GLN A 146 10.15 -9.86 -5.85
C GLN A 146 10.07 -9.30 -7.27
N CYS A 147 11.02 -8.48 -7.71
CA CYS A 147 11.06 -7.99 -9.10
C CYS A 147 11.11 -9.15 -10.11
N LEU A 148 11.96 -10.15 -9.88
CA LEU A 148 12.07 -11.32 -10.76
C LEU A 148 10.80 -12.19 -10.76
N ILE A 149 10.17 -12.38 -9.59
CA ILE A 149 8.91 -13.14 -9.45
C ILE A 149 7.76 -12.41 -10.15
N LEU A 150 7.72 -11.08 -10.08
CA LEU A 150 6.71 -10.22 -10.69
C LEU A 150 6.88 -10.07 -12.20
N GLY A 151 7.88 -10.71 -12.79
CA GLY A 151 8.03 -10.83 -14.24
C GLY A 151 9.11 -9.95 -14.86
N PHE A 152 9.93 -9.24 -14.06
CA PHE A 152 11.06 -8.49 -14.58
C PHE A 152 12.06 -9.43 -15.27
N ARG A 153 12.42 -9.11 -16.53
CA ARG A 153 13.46 -9.85 -17.27
C ARG A 153 14.60 -8.96 -17.71
N GLY A 154 14.34 -7.74 -18.18
CA GLY A 154 15.38 -6.84 -18.68
C GLY A 154 16.28 -7.51 -19.72
N ARG A 155 17.61 -7.45 -19.53
CA ARG A 155 18.59 -8.11 -20.41
C ARG A 155 18.60 -9.65 -20.35
N LEU A 156 17.86 -10.26 -19.42
CA LEU A 156 17.84 -11.71 -19.19
C LEU A 156 16.87 -12.45 -20.13
N ARG A 157 16.52 -11.86 -21.28
CA ARG A 157 15.63 -12.50 -22.26
C ARG A 157 16.37 -13.57 -23.08
N GLY A 158 15.64 -14.62 -23.47
CA GLY A 158 16.14 -15.71 -24.30
C GLY A 158 16.73 -16.89 -23.51
N PRO A 159 17.04 -18.02 -24.14
CA PRO A 159 17.27 -19.30 -23.44
C PRO A 159 18.36 -19.28 -22.38
N ARG A 160 19.48 -18.59 -22.64
CA ARG A 160 20.58 -18.42 -21.67
C ARG A 160 20.19 -17.49 -20.51
N GLY A 161 19.39 -16.47 -20.80
CA GLY A 161 18.90 -15.52 -19.82
C GLY A 161 17.87 -16.14 -18.87
N GLU A 162 16.99 -17.01 -19.37
CA GLU A 162 16.02 -17.76 -18.55
C GLU A 162 16.70 -18.64 -17.50
N ALA A 163 17.73 -19.39 -17.91
CA ALA A 163 18.49 -20.22 -16.98
C ALA A 163 19.19 -19.37 -15.89
N LEU A 164 19.69 -18.19 -16.27
CA LEU A 164 20.31 -17.27 -15.33
C LEU A 164 19.27 -16.62 -14.40
N HIS A 165 18.09 -16.28 -14.92
CA HIS A 165 16.95 -15.74 -14.18
C HIS A 165 16.53 -16.71 -13.07
N GLU A 166 16.34 -17.99 -13.40
CA GLU A 166 15.98 -19.00 -12.42
C GLU A 166 17.09 -19.21 -11.38
N LYS A 167 18.36 -19.28 -11.81
CA LYS A 167 19.51 -19.36 -10.90
C LYS A 167 19.55 -18.18 -9.91
N TRP A 168 19.30 -16.96 -10.39
CA TRP A 168 19.28 -15.78 -9.54
C TRP A 168 18.08 -15.75 -8.60
N ARG A 169 16.91 -16.22 -9.02
CA ARG A 169 15.75 -16.39 -8.11
C ARG A 169 16.09 -17.29 -6.93
N GLN A 170 16.69 -18.45 -7.19
CA GLN A 170 17.10 -19.39 -6.14
C GLN A 170 18.19 -18.80 -5.24
N ALA A 171 19.20 -18.14 -5.82
CA ALA A 171 20.28 -17.52 -5.06
C ALA A 171 19.80 -16.35 -4.18
N LEU A 172 18.92 -15.49 -4.71
CA LEU A 172 18.33 -14.39 -3.94
C LEU A 172 17.43 -14.92 -2.82
N PHE A 173 16.63 -15.96 -3.08
CA PHE A 173 15.83 -16.62 -2.04
C PHE A 173 16.70 -17.19 -0.93
N ALA A 174 17.74 -17.96 -1.30
CA ALA A 174 18.67 -18.56 -0.36
C ALA A 174 19.38 -17.51 0.49
N PHE A 175 19.77 -16.40 -0.12
CA PHE A 175 20.44 -15.31 0.58
C PHE A 175 19.48 -14.53 1.51
N ALA A 176 18.28 -14.18 1.03
CA ALA A 176 17.31 -13.38 1.77
C ALA A 176 16.68 -14.12 2.97
N TRP A 177 16.43 -15.44 2.84
CA TRP A 177 15.81 -16.25 3.90
C TRP A 177 16.78 -17.21 4.61
N GLN A 178 18.05 -17.22 4.23
CA GLN A 178 19.08 -18.12 4.78
C GLN A 178 18.69 -19.61 4.72
N ARG A 179 17.91 -20.00 3.71
CA ARG A 179 17.48 -21.39 3.46
C ARG A 179 17.26 -21.62 1.99
N GLU A 180 17.51 -22.83 1.51
CA GLU A 180 17.26 -23.17 0.12
C GLU A 180 15.76 -23.21 -0.20
N ALA A 181 15.42 -22.95 -1.47
CA ALA A 181 14.07 -23.08 -1.96
C ALA A 181 13.74 -24.57 -2.12
N ASP A 182 12.86 -25.10 -1.27
CA ASP A 182 12.41 -26.49 -1.33
C ASP A 182 10.99 -26.57 -1.89
N ALA A 183 10.89 -27.00 -3.15
CA ALA A 183 9.61 -27.19 -3.83
C ALA A 183 8.80 -28.37 -3.26
N ALA A 184 9.46 -29.40 -2.73
CA ALA A 184 8.79 -30.54 -2.14
C ALA A 184 8.22 -30.20 -0.75
N ASP A 185 8.91 -29.37 0.04
CA ASP A 185 8.34 -28.77 1.25
C ASP A 185 7.13 -27.87 0.92
N LEU A 186 7.22 -27.03 -0.12
CA LEU A 186 6.09 -26.21 -0.54
C LEU A 186 4.88 -27.06 -0.95
N GLY A 187 5.08 -28.10 -1.76
CA GLY A 187 4.03 -29.03 -2.17
C GLY A 187 3.33 -29.65 -0.96
N ARG A 188 4.11 -30.20 0.00
CA ARG A 188 3.56 -30.74 1.25
C ARG A 188 2.77 -29.70 2.06
N ARG A 189 3.22 -28.45 2.14
CA ARG A 189 2.51 -27.37 2.85
C ARG A 189 1.23 -26.93 2.15
N LEU A 190 1.17 -26.98 0.83
CA LEU A 190 -0.02 -26.65 0.05
C LEU A 190 -1.05 -27.79 0.07
N GLU A 191 -0.57 -29.04 0.11
CA GLU A 191 -1.40 -30.24 0.25
C GLU A 191 -1.96 -30.41 1.67
N GLN A 192 -1.28 -29.88 2.68
CA GLN A 192 -1.83 -29.80 4.03
C GLN A 192 -3.16 -29.03 3.96
N PRO A 193 -4.28 -29.63 4.42
CA PRO A 193 -5.53 -28.91 4.56
C PRO A 193 -5.23 -27.64 5.34
N ALA A 194 -5.72 -26.49 4.87
CA ALA A 194 -5.64 -25.25 5.63
C ALA A 194 -6.33 -25.49 6.97
N ALA A 195 -5.57 -25.93 7.98
CA ALA A 195 -6.07 -26.32 9.29
C ALA A 195 -6.58 -25.09 10.07
N ALA A 196 -6.42 -23.90 9.49
CA ALA A 196 -7.06 -22.70 9.95
C ALA A 196 -8.54 -22.71 9.52
N PRO A 197 -9.50 -22.78 10.47
CA PRO A 197 -10.88 -22.48 10.13
C PRO A 197 -10.92 -21.11 9.40
N PRO A 198 -11.77 -20.95 8.36
CA PRO A 198 -11.82 -19.73 7.58
C PRO A 198 -11.98 -18.55 8.54
N ARG A 199 -10.99 -17.66 8.54
CA ARG A 199 -10.96 -16.50 9.42
C ARG A 199 -12.09 -15.58 8.96
N ARG A 200 -13.25 -15.71 9.59
CA ARG A 200 -14.38 -14.78 9.41
C ARG A 200 -13.90 -13.44 9.96
N LEU A 201 -13.33 -12.62 9.09
CA LEU A 201 -13.08 -11.22 9.40
C LEU A 201 -14.45 -10.65 9.81
N PRO A 202 -14.57 -10.00 10.98
CA PRO A 202 -15.82 -9.34 11.32
C PRO A 202 -16.11 -8.39 10.16
N VAL A 203 -17.27 -8.56 9.53
CA VAL A 203 -17.77 -7.55 8.60
C VAL A 203 -17.68 -6.26 9.38
N ARG A 204 -16.78 -5.35 8.96
CA ARG A 204 -16.70 -4.01 9.54
C ARG A 204 -18.01 -3.34 9.18
N ALA A 205 -19.04 -3.60 9.97
CA ALA A 205 -20.26 -2.83 10.05
C ALA A 205 -19.91 -1.52 10.75
N ALA A 206 -18.99 -0.74 10.17
CA ALA A 206 -19.00 0.67 10.42
C ALA A 206 -20.33 1.15 9.83
N LEU A 207 -21.26 1.59 10.70
CA LEU A 207 -22.43 2.32 10.21
C LEU A 207 -21.90 3.44 9.28
N PRO A 208 -22.47 3.61 8.07
CA PRO A 208 -22.05 4.67 7.14
C PRO A 208 -21.89 5.98 7.92
N ASP A 209 -20.77 6.68 7.75
CA ASP A 209 -20.41 7.83 8.60
C ASP A 209 -21.53 8.89 8.70
N GLY A 210 -22.38 8.99 7.68
CA GLY A 210 -23.57 9.85 7.68
C GLY A 210 -24.63 9.51 8.73
N PHE A 211 -24.79 8.23 9.13
CA PHE A 211 -25.78 7.83 10.14
C PHE A 211 -25.37 8.24 11.55
N ARG A 212 -24.05 8.19 11.84
CA ARG A 212 -23.50 8.65 13.13
C ARG A 212 -23.64 10.16 13.28
N LEU A 213 -23.37 10.90 12.20
CA LEU A 213 -23.57 12.35 12.15
C LEU A 213 -25.07 12.70 12.29
N GLY A 214 -25.96 11.95 11.63
CA GLY A 214 -27.41 12.13 11.75
C GLY A 214 -27.94 11.94 13.18
N LEU A 215 -27.47 10.90 13.89
CA LEU A 215 -27.84 10.67 15.30
C LEU A 215 -27.32 11.79 16.23
N ALA A 216 -26.12 12.29 16.00
CA ALA A 216 -25.56 13.40 16.77
C ALA A 216 -26.38 14.69 16.58
N VAL A 217 -26.78 14.98 15.34
CA VAL A 217 -27.64 16.14 15.02
C VAL A 217 -29.01 16.00 15.67
N LEU A 218 -29.64 14.81 15.57
CA LEU A 218 -30.93 14.55 16.21
C LEU A 218 -30.88 14.76 17.73
N GLY A 219 -29.83 14.24 18.38
CA GLY A 219 -29.61 14.41 19.81
C GLY A 219 -29.47 15.88 20.21
N LEU A 220 -28.72 16.67 19.42
CA LEU A 220 -28.54 18.10 19.65
C LEU A 220 -29.87 18.87 19.52
N VAL A 221 -30.69 18.55 18.52
CA VAL A 221 -32.01 19.18 18.32
C VAL A 221 -32.95 18.88 19.49
N LEU A 222 -33.00 17.63 19.94
CA LEU A 222 -33.82 17.24 21.10
C LEU A 222 -33.35 17.94 22.39
N LEU A 223 -32.04 18.05 22.59
CA LEU A 223 -31.47 18.78 23.73
C LEU A 223 -31.89 20.26 23.70
N MET A 224 -31.72 20.94 22.56
CA MET A 224 -32.09 22.34 22.40
C MET A 224 -33.59 22.57 22.62
N SER A 225 -34.43 21.67 22.11
CA SER A 225 -35.88 21.73 22.33
C SER A 225 -36.24 21.53 23.80
N GLY A 226 -35.58 20.60 24.49
CA GLY A 226 -35.77 20.39 25.93
C GLY A 226 -35.37 21.61 26.76
N ILE A 227 -34.23 22.23 26.46
CA ILE A 227 -33.77 23.46 27.11
C ILE A 227 -34.78 24.60 26.85
N GLY A 228 -35.26 24.75 25.62
CA GLY A 228 -36.28 25.74 25.28
C GLY A 228 -37.57 25.56 26.07
N HIS A 229 -38.03 24.33 26.26
CA HIS A 229 -39.20 24.03 27.08
C HIS A 229 -39.00 24.34 28.57
N LEU A 230 -37.79 24.13 29.10
CA LEU A 230 -37.44 24.50 30.48
C LEU A 230 -37.49 26.02 30.65
N PHE A 231 -36.84 26.77 29.75
CA PHE A 231 -36.89 28.24 29.77
C PHE A 231 -38.32 28.79 29.64
N TRP A 232 -39.14 28.20 28.77
CA TRP A 232 -40.54 28.63 28.63
C TRP A 232 -41.33 28.42 29.92
N ARG A 233 -41.14 27.28 30.60
CA ARG A 233 -41.75 27.01 31.91
C ARG A 233 -41.29 27.99 32.97
N ASP A 234 -40.01 28.31 33.01
CA ASP A 234 -39.43 29.24 33.98
C ASP A 234 -40.02 30.66 33.82
N ILE A 235 -40.09 31.15 32.57
CA ILE A 235 -40.72 32.43 32.24
C ILE A 235 -42.21 32.43 32.62
N GLN A 236 -42.94 31.35 32.36
CA GLN A 236 -44.35 31.23 32.75
C GLN A 236 -44.53 31.30 34.28
N HIS A 237 -43.63 30.68 35.05
CA HIS A 237 -43.67 30.75 36.51
C HIS A 237 -43.37 32.16 37.03
N GLU A 238 -42.38 32.87 36.47
CA GLU A 238 -42.10 34.26 36.85
C GLU A 238 -43.25 35.21 36.46
N MET A 239 -43.82 35.06 35.27
CA MET A 239 -44.95 35.89 34.85
C MET A 239 -46.20 35.67 35.71
N ALA A 240 -46.49 34.42 36.09
CA ALA A 240 -47.59 34.08 37.00
C ALA A 240 -47.41 34.75 38.38
N ALA A 241 -46.18 34.76 38.91
CA ALA A 241 -45.85 35.42 40.17
C ALA A 241 -46.04 36.94 40.10
N VAL A 242 -45.69 37.57 38.98
CA VAL A 242 -45.88 39.03 38.78
C VAL A 242 -47.36 39.38 38.58
N THR A 243 -48.15 38.57 37.90
CA THR A 243 -49.61 38.79 37.81
C THR A 243 -50.32 38.72 39.16
N HIS A 244 -49.86 37.87 40.08
CA HIS A 244 -50.42 37.82 41.44
C HIS A 244 -50.07 39.04 42.31
N LEU A 245 -48.99 39.76 42.00
CA LEU A 245 -48.63 41.03 42.66
C LEU A 245 -49.30 42.25 41.98
N ALA A 246 -49.71 42.12 40.73
CA ALA A 246 -50.38 43.16 39.95
C ALA A 246 -51.91 43.18 40.12
N ASP A 247 -52.50 42.21 40.84
CA ASP A 247 -53.89 42.22 41.29
C ASP A 247 -53.97 42.78 42.73
N PRO A 248 -54.30 44.07 42.94
CA PRO A 248 -54.40 44.66 44.27
C PRO A 248 -55.79 44.46 44.91
N GLU A 249 -56.63 43.58 44.36
CA GLU A 249 -58.05 43.49 44.74
C GLU A 249 -58.43 42.29 45.60
N GLN A 250 -57.47 41.65 46.29
CA GLN A 250 -57.78 40.68 47.35
C GLN A 250 -56.83 40.80 48.55
N ALA A 251 -57.02 41.84 49.35
CA ALA A 251 -56.75 41.83 50.78
C ALA A 251 -58.11 41.87 51.52
N PRO A 252 -58.25 41.16 52.66
CA PRO A 252 -59.54 40.85 53.31
C PRO A 252 -60.31 42.06 53.85
#